data_AF-W9ZMQ5-F1
#
_entry.id   AF-W9ZMQ5-F1
#
_cell.length_a   1.000
_cell.length_b   1.000
_cell.length_c   1.000
_cell.angle_alpha   90.00
_cell.angle_beta   90.00
_cell.angle_gamma   90.00
#
_symmetry.space_group_name_H-M   'P 1'
#
loop_
_entity.id
_entity.type
_entity.pdbx_description
1 polymer ?
#
loop_
_entity_poly.entity_id
_entity_poly.type
_entity_poly.pdbx_seq_one_letter_code
_entity_poly.pdbx_strand_id
1 'polypeptide(L)'
;MNSLADLKHNLTEEKIRHEHLENPSNGTFTREPSPNRGASVRDVDAIGPDCEPKREWQEKRGIDSAKQVKITKLSHMRYQHPDLIKITVFLRDFGMHVVKKTENERWYRGYGSDQYVYYARQGPKKYLGGTFEVESREDLEKVLKLPRAKVLSDGIEEMRDAPGGGYIVTVADPEGFPVNFISGQAEVKEERKKPTKLVLNDESDKPRQKRFQRFAPGPAEVHKLGHFGLNVENFPAQMDWYTRHFNIIPSDILYVASEKIDPATNRPARKEVALFACIDRGQDLVDHHTMFLTTLSPGVEKHVHHCSFEVHDFDTQALGHQWLAEKGYESVWGVGRHILGSQIFDYWWDINGFMVEHYADGDLVNEDTPLGYGPAGHEGLAVWGPEVPKEFLE
;
A
#
# COMPACT_ATOMS: atom_id res chain seq x y z
N MET A 1 11.11 -4.25 38.53
CA MET A 1 11.63 -5.38 37.72
C MET A 1 10.56 -6.46 37.78
N ASN A 2 9.72 -6.52 36.75
CA ASN A 2 8.79 -7.62 36.58
C ASN A 2 9.36 -8.51 35.47
N SER A 3 9.30 -9.82 35.66
CA SER A 3 9.97 -10.78 34.78
C SER A 3 9.11 -11.06 33.55
N LEU A 4 9.74 -11.46 32.44
CA LEU A 4 9.05 -11.86 31.20
C LEU A 4 8.05 -13.02 31.38
N ALA A 5 7.98 -13.66 32.55
CA ALA A 5 6.99 -14.69 32.85
C ALA A 5 5.59 -14.11 33.18
N ASP A 6 5.50 -12.82 33.55
CA ASP A 6 4.25 -12.19 34.01
C ASP A 6 3.38 -11.64 32.85
N LEU A 7 3.83 -11.76 31.59
CA LEU A 7 3.12 -11.31 30.38
C LEU A 7 2.45 -12.44 29.59
N LYS A 8 2.49 -13.68 30.07
CA LYS A 8 1.74 -14.79 29.46
C LYS A 8 0.32 -14.85 30.00
N HIS A 9 -0.53 -13.90 29.61
CA HIS A 9 -1.97 -14.12 29.69
C HIS A 9 -2.36 -15.06 28.54
N ASN A 10 -2.30 -16.37 28.80
CA ASN A 10 -2.79 -17.38 27.86
C ASN A 10 -4.32 -17.37 27.88
N LEU A 11 -4.91 -16.40 27.17
CA LEU A 11 -6.36 -16.25 27.04
C LEU A 11 -7.05 -17.45 26.36
N THR A 12 -6.28 -18.39 25.80
CA THR A 12 -6.79 -19.63 25.21
C THR A 12 -7.20 -20.65 26.28
N GLU A 13 -6.40 -20.82 27.35
CA GLU A 13 -6.71 -21.81 28.40
C GLU A 13 -7.76 -21.33 29.40
N GLU A 14 -7.82 -20.02 29.65
CA GLU A 14 -8.83 -19.42 30.55
C GLU A 14 -10.22 -19.37 29.93
N LYS A 15 -10.34 -19.12 28.61
CA LYS A 15 -11.62 -19.26 27.89
C LYS A 15 -12.15 -20.69 27.94
N ILE A 16 -11.26 -21.67 27.75
CA ILE A 16 -11.61 -23.10 27.80
C ILE A 16 -12.04 -23.53 29.23
N ARG A 17 -11.42 -22.97 30.28
CA ARG A 17 -11.80 -23.29 31.68
C ARG A 17 -13.05 -22.56 32.16
N HIS A 18 -13.27 -21.31 31.76
CA HIS A 18 -14.47 -20.56 32.19
C HIS A 18 -15.75 -21.04 31.48
N GLU A 19 -15.67 -21.50 30.24
CA GLU A 19 -16.84 -22.06 29.53
C GLU A 19 -17.32 -23.41 30.11
N HIS A 20 -16.48 -24.13 30.86
CA HIS A 20 -16.80 -25.46 31.40
C HIS A 20 -17.47 -25.46 32.78
N LEU A 21 -17.50 -24.34 33.51
CA LEU A 21 -17.94 -24.33 34.92
C LEU A 21 -19.24 -23.58 35.22
N GLU A 22 -19.79 -22.81 34.26
CA GLU A 22 -21.03 -22.05 34.47
C GLU A 22 -22.02 -22.19 33.30
N ASN A 23 -22.60 -23.39 33.09
CA ASN A 23 -23.95 -23.56 32.52
C ASN A 23 -24.35 -25.05 32.41
N PRO A 24 -25.02 -25.65 33.41
CA PRO A 24 -25.69 -26.92 33.23
C PRO A 24 -27.06 -26.66 32.61
N SER A 25 -27.12 -26.57 31.27
CA SER A 25 -28.30 -26.61 30.37
C SER A 25 -28.33 -25.49 29.33
N ASN A 26 -27.57 -25.67 28.26
CA ASN A 26 -28.05 -25.30 26.92
C ASN A 26 -27.38 -26.24 25.94
N GLY A 27 -28.20 -26.98 25.19
CA GLY A 27 -27.72 -27.99 24.25
C GLY A 27 -26.66 -27.41 23.32
N THR A 28 -25.52 -28.08 23.25
CA THR A 28 -24.47 -27.82 22.27
C THR A 28 -25.03 -28.14 20.89
N PHE A 29 -25.65 -27.15 20.25
CA PHE A 29 -25.87 -27.16 18.81
C PHE A 29 -24.50 -27.06 18.15
N THR A 30 -23.90 -28.20 17.80
CA THR A 30 -22.80 -28.24 16.85
C THR A 30 -23.36 -27.82 15.50
N ARG A 31 -23.36 -26.52 15.21
CA ARG A 31 -23.62 -26.03 13.84
C ARG A 31 -22.57 -26.65 12.95
N GLU A 32 -22.99 -27.45 11.99
CA GLU A 32 -22.11 -27.93 10.93
C GLU A 32 -21.45 -26.73 10.26
N PRO A 33 -20.16 -26.82 9.89
CA PRO A 33 -19.48 -25.73 9.21
C PRO A 33 -20.18 -25.44 7.89
N SER A 34 -20.57 -24.17 7.67
CA SER A 34 -21.11 -23.74 6.39
C SER A 34 -20.00 -23.62 5.35
N PRO A 35 -20.22 -24.01 4.09
CA PRO A 35 -19.23 -23.82 3.03
C PRO A 35 -18.85 -22.35 2.84
N ASN A 36 -17.58 -22.10 2.50
CA ASN A 36 -17.12 -20.76 2.12
C ASN A 36 -17.85 -20.26 0.86
N ARG A 37 -18.21 -18.97 0.84
CA ARG A 37 -18.83 -18.28 -0.30
C ARG A 37 -18.28 -16.87 -0.38
N GLY A 38 -17.67 -16.51 -1.51
CA GLY A 38 -17.25 -15.14 -1.81
C GLY A 38 -18.26 -14.42 -2.71
N ALA A 39 -18.31 -13.10 -2.64
CA ALA A 39 -19.08 -12.26 -3.55
C ALA A 39 -18.46 -10.86 -3.63
N SER A 40 -18.58 -10.21 -4.78
CA SER A 40 -18.40 -8.75 -4.86
C SER A 40 -19.63 -8.09 -4.26
N VAL A 41 -19.43 -7.28 -3.22
CA VAL A 41 -20.49 -6.52 -2.54
C VAL A 41 -20.29 -5.03 -2.80
N ARG A 42 -21.30 -4.20 -2.52
CA ARG A 42 -21.16 -2.75 -2.68
C ARG A 42 -20.20 -2.21 -1.62
N ASP A 43 -19.50 -1.14 -1.94
CA ASP A 43 -18.58 -0.43 -1.05
C ASP A 43 -19.22 -0.08 0.31
N VAL A 44 -20.42 0.50 0.32
CA VAL A 44 -21.17 0.82 1.54
C VAL A 44 -21.50 -0.40 2.40
N ASP A 45 -21.70 -1.56 1.77
CA ASP A 45 -22.00 -2.80 2.48
C ASP A 45 -20.72 -3.45 3.02
N ALA A 46 -19.60 -3.33 2.29
CA ALA A 46 -18.29 -3.81 2.71
C ALA A 46 -17.71 -3.01 3.89
N ILE A 47 -17.78 -1.68 3.81
CA ILE A 47 -17.27 -0.76 4.83
C ILE A 47 -18.14 -0.82 6.10
N GLY A 48 -19.46 -0.98 5.92
CA GLY A 48 -20.40 -1.10 7.03
C GLY A 48 -20.73 0.26 7.69
N PRO A 49 -21.36 0.24 8.88
CA PRO A 49 -22.00 1.42 9.46
C PRO A 49 -21.04 2.43 10.12
N ASP A 50 -19.77 2.05 10.30
CA ASP A 50 -18.75 2.89 10.93
C ASP A 50 -17.99 3.65 9.84
N CYS A 51 -18.69 4.57 9.18
CA CYS A 51 -18.19 5.31 8.03
C CYS A 51 -18.75 6.74 7.98
N GLU A 52 -18.14 7.59 7.19
CA GLU A 52 -18.71 8.91 6.87
C GLU A 52 -18.36 9.39 5.45
N PRO A 53 -19.14 10.30 4.85
CA PRO A 53 -18.80 10.88 3.56
C PRO A 53 -17.47 11.63 3.60
N LYS A 54 -16.63 11.39 2.59
CA LYS A 54 -15.31 12.02 2.42
C LYS A 54 -15.33 13.54 2.51
N ARG A 55 -16.34 14.19 1.90
CA ARG A 55 -16.49 15.65 1.91
C ARG A 55 -16.85 16.20 3.29
N GLU A 56 -17.69 15.51 4.05
CA GLU A 56 -18.00 15.88 5.43
C GLU A 56 -16.77 15.75 6.34
N TRP A 57 -15.97 14.70 6.15
CA TRP A 57 -14.72 14.51 6.88
C TRP A 57 -13.72 15.65 6.63
N GLN A 58 -13.58 16.10 5.39
CA GLN A 58 -12.75 17.25 5.02
C GLN A 58 -13.26 18.56 5.64
N GLU A 59 -14.57 18.79 5.60
CA GLU A 59 -15.21 19.98 6.18
C GLU A 59 -14.96 20.06 7.70
N LYS A 60 -15.18 18.96 8.42
CA LYS A 60 -14.92 18.86 9.88
C LYS A 60 -13.47 19.19 10.25
N ARG A 61 -12.52 18.93 9.34
CA ARG A 61 -11.09 19.22 9.52
C ARG A 61 -10.65 20.57 8.93
N GLY A 62 -11.58 21.36 8.40
CA GLY A 62 -11.30 22.66 7.78
C GLY A 62 -10.35 22.55 6.60
N ILE A 63 -10.43 21.47 5.82
CA ILE A 63 -9.61 21.24 4.64
C ILE A 63 -10.27 21.93 3.45
N ASP A 64 -9.54 22.84 2.82
CA ASP A 64 -9.95 23.56 1.61
C ASP A 64 -9.33 22.88 0.39
N SER A 65 -10.09 22.04 -0.30
CA SER A 65 -9.60 21.26 -1.44
C SER A 65 -9.16 22.12 -2.62
N ALA A 66 -9.62 23.38 -2.73
CA ALA A 66 -9.18 24.29 -3.78
C ALA A 66 -7.72 24.77 -3.56
N LYS A 67 -7.22 24.71 -2.33
CA LYS A 67 -5.84 25.11 -1.98
C LYS A 67 -4.83 23.96 -2.05
N GLN A 68 -5.29 22.72 -2.17
CA GLN A 68 -4.42 21.56 -2.27
C GLN A 68 -3.62 21.57 -3.58
N VAL A 69 -2.40 21.03 -3.50
CA VAL A 69 -1.63 20.57 -4.65
C VAL A 69 -2.39 19.43 -5.31
N LYS A 70 -2.55 19.49 -6.64
CA LYS A 70 -3.29 18.48 -7.39
C LYS A 70 -2.36 17.39 -7.91
N ILE A 71 -2.36 16.26 -7.22
CA ILE A 71 -1.70 15.02 -7.61
C ILE A 71 -2.60 14.27 -8.60
N THR A 72 -1.99 13.71 -9.63
CA THR A 72 -2.67 12.89 -10.65
C THR A 72 -2.52 11.39 -10.40
N LYS A 73 -1.33 10.96 -9.96
CA LYS A 73 -0.99 9.56 -9.65
C LYS A 73 0.29 9.48 -8.80
N LEU A 74 0.53 8.30 -8.22
CA LEU A 74 1.86 7.89 -7.77
C LEU A 74 2.64 7.36 -8.97
N SER A 75 3.80 7.96 -9.26
CA SER A 75 4.60 7.67 -10.46
C SER A 75 5.64 6.58 -10.20
N HIS A 76 6.50 6.79 -9.21
CA HIS A 76 7.62 5.88 -8.97
C HIS A 76 8.19 5.98 -7.56
N MET A 77 8.91 4.94 -7.18
CA MET A 77 9.63 4.88 -5.92
C MET A 77 11.12 5.20 -6.11
N ARG A 78 11.75 5.85 -5.13
CA ARG A 78 13.17 6.24 -5.21
C ARG A 78 13.96 5.66 -4.03
N TYR A 79 15.06 4.96 -4.34
CA TYR A 79 15.96 4.37 -3.35
C TYR A 79 17.44 4.55 -3.67
N GLN A 80 18.27 4.44 -2.64
CA GLN A 80 19.71 4.19 -2.76
C GLN A 80 20.04 2.74 -2.43
N HIS A 81 20.90 2.15 -3.27
CA HIS A 81 21.44 0.81 -3.04
C HIS A 81 22.98 0.84 -3.07
N PRO A 82 23.65 0.08 -2.19
CA PRO A 82 25.12 0.01 -2.20
C PRO A 82 25.69 -0.53 -3.51
N ASP A 83 24.98 -1.43 -4.19
CA ASP A 83 25.41 -2.09 -5.41
C ASP A 83 24.27 -2.15 -6.43
N LEU A 84 24.37 -1.30 -7.46
CA LEU A 84 23.36 -1.22 -8.52
C LEU A 84 23.28 -2.50 -9.36
N ILE A 85 24.37 -3.26 -9.49
CA ILE A 85 24.38 -4.50 -10.27
C ILE A 85 23.56 -5.56 -9.54
N LYS A 86 23.80 -5.74 -8.24
CA LYS A 86 23.07 -6.72 -7.43
C LYS A 86 21.59 -6.40 -7.34
N ILE A 87 21.22 -5.14 -7.04
CA ILE A 87 19.80 -4.78 -6.97
C ILE A 87 19.13 -4.87 -8.34
N THR A 88 19.84 -4.61 -9.44
CA THR A 88 19.31 -4.81 -10.80
C THR A 88 18.92 -6.28 -11.05
N VAL A 89 19.68 -7.24 -10.51
CA VAL A 89 19.33 -8.67 -10.64
C VAL A 89 18.02 -8.95 -9.91
N PHE A 90 17.91 -8.53 -8.64
CA PHE A 90 16.68 -8.68 -7.87
C PHE A 90 15.49 -8.03 -8.56
N LEU A 91 15.58 -6.75 -8.93
CA LEU A 91 14.45 -6.02 -9.54
C LEU A 91 14.02 -6.61 -10.89
N ARG A 92 14.92 -7.30 -11.60
CA ARG A 92 14.56 -8.05 -12.81
C ARG A 92 13.84 -9.35 -12.49
N ASP A 93 14.32 -10.09 -11.51
CA ASP A 93 13.64 -11.29 -11.02
C ASP A 93 12.31 -10.97 -10.30
N PHE A 94 12.16 -9.74 -9.79
CA PHE A 94 10.90 -9.18 -9.28
C PHE A 94 9.96 -8.71 -10.40
N GLY A 95 10.39 -8.69 -11.66
CA GLY A 95 9.52 -8.41 -12.81
C GLY A 95 9.57 -7.00 -13.37
N MET A 96 10.61 -6.23 -13.05
CA MET A 96 10.90 -4.95 -13.69
C MET A 96 11.99 -5.10 -14.77
N HIS A 97 12.07 -4.15 -15.70
CA HIS A 97 13.16 -4.10 -16.66
C HIS A 97 13.82 -2.72 -16.66
N VAL A 98 15.10 -2.69 -17.00
CA VAL A 98 15.88 -1.44 -17.00
C VAL A 98 15.63 -0.67 -18.29
N VAL A 99 15.18 0.58 -18.17
CA VAL A 99 14.93 1.47 -19.32
C VAL A 99 16.05 2.47 -19.57
N LYS A 100 16.79 2.86 -18.53
CA LYS A 100 17.98 3.70 -18.68
C LYS A 100 19.03 3.38 -17.61
N LYS A 101 20.28 3.60 -17.99
CA LYS A 101 21.49 3.28 -17.23
C LYS A 101 22.46 4.45 -17.33
N THR A 102 22.88 5.00 -16.19
CA THR A 102 24.09 5.83 -16.10
C THR A 102 25.13 5.09 -15.26
N GLU A 103 26.26 5.73 -14.98
CA GLU A 103 27.29 5.18 -14.07
C GLU A 103 26.72 4.90 -12.67
N ASN A 104 25.94 5.85 -12.13
CA ASN A 104 25.50 5.83 -10.73
C ASN A 104 23.97 5.76 -10.56
N GLU A 105 23.20 5.64 -11.63
CA GLU A 105 21.73 5.61 -11.58
C GLU A 105 21.12 4.61 -12.56
N ARG A 106 19.93 4.14 -12.20
CA ARG A 106 19.11 3.19 -12.96
C ARG A 106 17.64 3.54 -12.83
N TRP A 107 16.92 3.37 -13.93
CA TRP A 107 15.46 3.51 -14.01
C TRP A 107 14.87 2.18 -14.46
N TYR A 108 13.85 1.71 -13.75
CA TYR A 108 13.18 0.45 -14.01
C TYR A 108 11.70 0.68 -14.27
N ARG A 109 11.16 -0.08 -15.21
CA ARG A 109 9.80 0.09 -15.71
C ARG A 109 9.05 -1.23 -15.71
N GLY A 110 7.73 -1.14 -15.59
CA GLY A 110 6.78 -2.23 -15.84
C GLY A 110 6.32 -2.30 -17.30
N TYR A 111 5.23 -3.03 -17.57
CA TYR A 111 4.53 -3.02 -18.86
C TYR A 111 3.45 -1.92 -18.96
N GLY A 112 3.18 -1.19 -17.86
CA GLY A 112 2.24 -0.08 -17.80
C GLY A 112 2.69 1.19 -18.54
N SER A 113 1.92 2.26 -18.36
CA SER A 113 2.10 3.53 -19.08
C SER A 113 3.21 4.43 -18.54
N ASP A 114 3.71 4.18 -17.33
CA ASP A 114 4.73 5.03 -16.70
C ASP A 114 6.10 4.87 -17.37
N GLN A 115 6.88 5.96 -17.43
CA GLN A 115 8.25 5.94 -17.96
C GLN A 115 9.16 5.03 -17.15
N TYR A 116 8.94 4.99 -15.83
CA TYR A 116 9.58 4.10 -14.88
C TYR A 116 8.75 4.10 -13.59
N VAL A 117 8.83 3.01 -12.84
CA VAL A 117 8.12 2.79 -11.57
C VAL A 117 9.09 2.73 -10.39
N TYR A 118 10.39 2.59 -10.68
CA TYR A 118 11.46 2.52 -9.69
C TYR A 118 12.71 3.25 -10.18
N TYR A 119 13.29 4.06 -9.32
CA TYR A 119 14.57 4.72 -9.52
C TYR A 119 15.54 4.27 -8.43
N ALA A 120 16.72 3.84 -8.85
CA ALA A 120 17.82 3.48 -7.97
C ALA A 120 19.05 4.35 -8.26
N ARG A 121 19.67 4.89 -7.22
CA ARG A 121 21.02 5.47 -7.30
C ARG A 121 22.00 4.72 -6.42
N GLN A 122 23.26 4.68 -6.81
CA GLN A 122 24.29 4.05 -6.01
C GLN A 122 24.58 4.87 -4.74
N GLY A 123 24.76 4.19 -3.62
CA GLY A 123 25.13 4.80 -2.34
C GLY A 123 24.67 3.98 -1.13
N PRO A 124 24.90 4.44 0.10
CA PRO A 124 24.41 3.75 1.30
C PRO A 124 22.89 3.53 1.22
N LYS A 125 22.40 2.38 1.72
CA LYS A 125 20.97 2.05 1.77
C LYS A 125 20.18 3.26 2.31
N LYS A 126 19.28 3.81 1.50
CA LYS A 126 18.50 4.99 1.89
C LYS A 126 17.20 5.09 1.12
N TYR A 127 16.11 5.37 1.83
CA TYR A 127 14.84 5.78 1.25
C TYR A 127 14.95 7.22 0.71
N LEU A 128 14.56 7.42 -0.55
CA LEU A 128 14.57 8.73 -1.21
C LEU A 128 13.18 9.27 -1.52
N GLY A 129 12.12 8.56 -1.11
CA GLY A 129 10.76 9.06 -1.21
C GLY A 129 9.93 8.40 -2.31
N GLY A 130 8.63 8.25 -2.04
CA GLY A 130 7.63 8.11 -3.08
C GLY A 130 7.57 9.37 -3.95
N THR A 131 7.18 9.20 -5.21
CA THR A 131 7.11 10.29 -6.18
C THR A 131 5.72 10.40 -6.78
N PHE A 132 5.06 11.51 -6.49
CA PHE A 132 3.75 11.84 -7.04
C PHE A 132 3.89 12.67 -8.31
N GLU A 133 3.06 12.40 -9.31
CA GLU A 133 2.90 13.31 -10.45
C GLU A 133 1.83 14.34 -10.12
N VAL A 134 2.09 15.61 -10.41
CA VAL A 134 1.13 16.71 -10.23
C VAL A 134 0.64 17.25 -11.57
N GLU A 135 -0.55 17.85 -11.58
CA GLU A 135 -1.22 18.30 -12.81
C GLU A 135 -0.40 19.32 -13.61
N SER A 136 0.41 20.13 -12.93
CA SER A 136 0.98 21.33 -13.54
C SER A 136 2.33 21.73 -12.95
N ARG A 137 2.99 22.67 -13.63
CA ARG A 137 4.21 23.30 -13.12
C ARG A 137 3.91 24.19 -11.92
N GLU A 138 2.73 24.81 -11.92
CA GLU A 138 2.16 25.64 -10.88
C GLU A 138 1.92 24.84 -9.59
N ASP A 139 1.53 23.57 -9.69
CA ASP A 139 1.44 22.68 -8.53
C ASP A 139 2.80 22.40 -7.90
N LEU A 140 3.88 22.27 -8.69
CA LEU A 140 5.24 22.20 -8.13
C LEU A 140 5.63 23.50 -7.41
N GLU A 141 5.16 24.66 -7.89
CA GLU A 141 5.38 25.92 -7.18
C GLU A 141 4.57 26.03 -5.88
N LYS A 142 3.36 25.45 -5.83
CA LYS A 142 2.60 25.31 -4.58
C LYS A 142 3.36 24.44 -3.58
N VAL A 143 3.95 23.33 -4.02
CA VAL A 143 4.78 22.45 -3.18
C VAL A 143 5.92 23.23 -2.52
N LEU A 144 6.63 24.09 -3.26
CA LEU A 144 7.70 24.93 -2.69
C LEU A 144 7.22 25.94 -1.64
N LYS A 145 5.93 26.29 -1.66
CA LYS A 145 5.32 27.29 -0.78
C LYS A 145 4.56 26.64 0.39
N LEU A 146 4.62 25.31 0.54
CA LEU A 146 3.92 24.61 1.60
C LEU A 146 4.41 25.08 2.98
N PRO A 147 3.49 25.49 3.87
CA PRO A 147 3.87 25.90 5.21
C PRO A 147 4.64 24.79 5.94
N ARG A 148 5.79 25.15 6.52
CA ARG A 148 6.63 24.24 7.35
C ARG A 148 7.24 23.05 6.60
N ALA A 149 7.02 22.91 5.30
CA ALA A 149 7.73 21.93 4.49
C ALA A 149 9.17 22.41 4.25
N LYS A 150 10.15 21.56 4.52
CA LYS A 150 11.55 21.86 4.19
C LYS A 150 11.82 21.39 2.77
N VAL A 151 12.14 22.31 1.86
CA VAL A 151 12.58 21.95 0.51
C VAL A 151 13.96 21.27 0.61
N LEU A 152 14.08 20.08 0.02
CA LEU A 152 15.30 19.26 0.01
C LEU A 152 16.06 19.35 -1.32
N SER A 153 15.36 19.68 -2.41
CA SER A 153 15.94 20.00 -3.72
C SER A 153 16.37 21.48 -3.82
N ASP A 154 17.14 21.83 -4.86
CA ASP A 154 17.45 23.23 -5.19
C ASP A 154 16.30 23.86 -5.98
N GLY A 155 15.16 24.01 -5.33
CA GLY A 155 13.92 24.45 -5.96
C GLY A 155 13.34 23.37 -6.88
N ILE A 156 12.93 23.78 -8.08
CA ILE A 156 12.41 22.87 -9.10
C ILE A 156 13.50 22.53 -10.11
N GLU A 157 13.90 21.27 -10.14
CA GLU A 157 15.01 20.78 -10.94
C GLU A 157 14.51 20.11 -12.23
N GLU A 158 15.28 20.23 -13.31
CA GLU A 158 15.02 19.52 -14.56
C GLU A 158 15.55 18.08 -14.47
N MET A 159 14.71 17.09 -14.77
CA MET A 159 15.08 15.67 -14.77
C MET A 159 15.79 15.27 -16.06
N ARG A 160 16.92 15.90 -16.38
CA ARG A 160 17.63 15.74 -17.67
C ARG A 160 17.96 14.29 -18.02
N ASP A 161 18.31 13.50 -17.01
CA ASP A 161 18.67 12.10 -17.20
C ASP A 161 17.49 11.15 -17.08
N ALA A 162 16.35 11.55 -16.52
CA ALA A 162 15.24 10.62 -16.37
C ALA A 162 14.58 10.32 -17.73
N PRO A 163 14.19 9.07 -18.02
CA PRO A 163 13.31 8.77 -19.14
C PRO A 163 12.04 9.63 -19.10
N GLY A 164 11.68 10.20 -20.25
CA GLY A 164 10.58 11.15 -20.38
C GLY A 164 10.86 12.57 -19.88
N GLY A 165 12.01 12.84 -19.25
CA GLY A 165 12.37 14.15 -18.74
C GLY A 165 11.35 14.68 -17.72
N GLY A 166 11.10 15.99 -17.75
CA GLY A 166 10.18 16.69 -16.85
C GLY A 166 10.91 17.45 -15.74
N TYR A 167 10.15 17.85 -14.73
CA TYR A 167 10.65 18.62 -13.58
C TYR A 167 10.35 17.90 -12.28
N ILE A 168 11.19 18.07 -11.27
CA ILE A 168 11.03 17.46 -9.94
C ILE A 168 11.26 18.48 -8.83
N VAL A 169 10.49 18.35 -7.75
CA VAL A 169 10.73 19.01 -6.46
C VAL A 169 10.73 17.94 -5.38
N THR A 170 11.66 18.04 -4.43
CA THR A 170 11.67 17.21 -3.24
C THR A 170 11.48 18.07 -2.01
N VAL A 171 10.51 17.72 -1.16
CA VAL A 171 10.32 18.32 0.17
C VAL A 171 10.41 17.24 1.24
N ALA A 172 10.66 17.66 2.48
CA ALA A 172 10.47 16.82 3.64
C ALA A 172 9.03 16.96 4.16
N ASP A 173 8.42 15.83 4.48
CA ASP A 173 7.21 15.81 5.31
C ASP A 173 7.54 16.22 6.77
N PRO A 174 6.53 16.36 7.67
CA PRO A 174 6.75 16.75 9.06
C PRO A 174 7.78 15.93 9.83
N GLU A 175 8.01 14.68 9.43
CA GLU A 175 8.98 13.78 10.05
C GLU A 175 10.32 13.72 9.31
N GLY A 176 10.50 14.47 8.23
CA GLY A 176 11.77 14.48 7.50
C GLY A 176 11.86 13.44 6.39
N PHE A 177 10.80 12.67 6.11
CA PHE A 177 10.80 11.77 4.98
C PHE A 177 10.78 12.58 3.68
N PRO A 178 11.65 12.25 2.71
CA PRO A 178 11.57 12.87 1.40
C PRO A 178 10.26 12.47 0.69
N VAL A 179 9.59 13.46 0.12
CA VAL A 179 8.43 13.31 -0.76
C VAL A 179 8.73 14.07 -2.05
N ASN A 180 8.59 13.39 -3.17
CA ASN A 180 8.95 13.91 -4.48
C ASN A 180 7.69 14.23 -5.28
N PHE A 181 7.75 15.31 -6.07
CA PHE A 181 6.67 15.75 -6.94
C PHE A 181 7.23 16.02 -8.32
N ILE A 182 6.63 15.44 -9.36
CA ILE A 182 7.04 15.64 -10.75
C ILE A 182 5.94 16.25 -11.60
N SER A 183 6.31 16.97 -12.65
CA SER A 183 5.40 17.36 -13.72
C SER A 183 6.11 17.45 -15.07
N GLY A 184 5.33 17.35 -16.16
CA GLY A 184 5.86 17.46 -17.52
C GLY A 184 6.71 16.28 -17.99
N GLN A 185 6.62 15.12 -17.33
CA GLN A 185 7.24 13.90 -17.83
C GLN A 185 6.46 13.42 -19.07
N ALA A 186 7.17 13.19 -20.18
CA ALA A 186 6.54 12.76 -21.42
C ALA A 186 5.97 11.34 -21.31
N GLU A 187 4.92 11.06 -22.07
CA GLU A 187 4.37 9.71 -22.20
C GLU A 187 5.37 8.74 -22.83
N VAL A 188 5.22 7.47 -22.49
CA VAL A 188 5.96 6.40 -23.15
C VAL A 188 5.52 6.29 -24.61
N LYS A 189 6.50 6.23 -25.53
CA LYS A 189 6.26 5.93 -26.95
C LYS A 189 6.41 4.46 -27.31
N GLU A 190 7.12 3.68 -26.50
CA GLU A 190 7.35 2.25 -26.72
C GLU A 190 6.21 1.40 -26.14
N GLU A 191 5.48 0.73 -27.00
CA GLU A 191 4.50 -0.29 -26.61
C GLU A 191 5.20 -1.61 -26.25
N ARG A 192 4.88 -2.15 -25.07
CA ARG A 192 5.31 -3.50 -24.65
C ARG A 192 4.12 -4.46 -24.71
N LYS A 193 4.42 -5.73 -24.97
CA LYS A 193 3.41 -6.78 -25.02
C LYS A 193 2.77 -6.90 -23.63
N LYS A 194 1.47 -6.59 -23.54
CA LYS A 194 0.71 -6.73 -22.30
C LYS A 194 0.29 -8.19 -22.10
N PRO A 195 0.27 -8.69 -20.86
CA PRO A 195 -0.33 -9.98 -20.55
C PRO A 195 -1.82 -9.98 -20.95
N THR A 196 -2.32 -11.15 -21.36
CA THR A 196 -3.70 -11.31 -21.83
C THR A 196 -4.58 -11.76 -20.67
N LYS A 197 -5.77 -11.18 -20.50
CA LYS A 197 -6.74 -11.64 -19.50
C LYS A 197 -7.09 -13.10 -19.74
N LEU A 198 -6.91 -13.93 -18.72
CA LEU A 198 -7.23 -15.36 -18.81
C LEU A 198 -8.74 -15.57 -18.83
N VAL A 199 -9.18 -16.54 -19.63
CA VAL A 199 -10.55 -17.05 -19.59
C VAL A 199 -10.59 -18.21 -18.62
N LEU A 200 -11.34 -18.08 -17.53
CA LEU A 200 -11.49 -19.13 -16.53
C LEU A 200 -12.68 -20.03 -16.88
N ASN A 201 -12.63 -21.27 -16.39
CA ASN A 201 -13.78 -22.18 -16.40
C ASN A 201 -14.19 -22.36 -14.94
N ASP A 202 -15.49 -22.33 -14.64
CA ASP A 202 -16.03 -22.77 -13.35
C ASP A 202 -16.73 -24.13 -13.49
N GLU A 203 -17.42 -24.59 -12.45
CA GLU A 203 -18.13 -25.88 -12.45
C GLU A 203 -19.25 -25.97 -13.49
N SER A 204 -19.84 -24.83 -13.87
CA SER A 204 -21.01 -24.70 -14.75
C SER A 204 -20.68 -24.07 -16.11
N ASP A 205 -19.93 -22.98 -16.13
CA ASP A 205 -19.49 -22.28 -17.36
C ASP A 205 -18.07 -22.69 -17.74
N LYS A 206 -17.93 -23.31 -18.92
CA LYS A 206 -16.67 -23.86 -19.43
C LYS A 206 -16.36 -23.36 -20.85
N PRO A 207 -16.17 -22.05 -21.06
CA PRO A 207 -15.96 -21.48 -22.38
C PRO A 207 -14.65 -21.93 -23.03
N ARG A 208 -13.65 -22.39 -22.25
CA ARG A 208 -12.42 -22.97 -22.80
C ARG A 208 -12.62 -24.41 -23.28
N GLN A 209 -13.09 -24.58 -24.51
CA GLN A 209 -13.21 -25.88 -25.15
C GLN A 209 -11.96 -26.21 -25.99
N LYS A 210 -11.30 -27.34 -25.68
CA LYS A 210 -10.05 -27.78 -26.33
C LYS A 210 -8.94 -26.70 -26.35
N ARG A 211 -8.99 -25.76 -25.39
CA ARG A 211 -7.98 -24.71 -25.17
C ARG A 211 -7.47 -24.79 -23.74
N PHE A 212 -6.16 -24.97 -23.59
CA PHE A 212 -5.53 -25.21 -22.30
C PHE A 212 -4.74 -23.97 -21.87
N GLN A 213 -4.78 -23.64 -20.58
CA GLN A 213 -3.87 -22.65 -19.99
C GLN A 213 -2.47 -23.27 -19.92
N ARG A 214 -1.48 -22.52 -20.39
CA ARG A 214 -0.07 -22.87 -20.34
C ARG A 214 0.68 -21.59 -19.98
N PHE A 215 1.55 -21.70 -18.99
CA PHE A 215 2.35 -20.60 -18.50
C PHE A 215 3.81 -20.86 -18.82
N ALA A 216 4.57 -19.79 -19.07
CA ALA A 216 6.02 -19.86 -19.14
C ALA A 216 6.56 -19.46 -17.75
N PRO A 217 7.46 -20.25 -17.13
CA PRO A 217 8.11 -19.84 -15.89
C PRO A 217 8.84 -18.51 -16.07
N GLY A 218 8.74 -17.63 -15.07
CA GLY A 218 9.36 -16.33 -15.10
C GLY A 218 8.82 -15.39 -14.02
N PRO A 219 9.38 -14.18 -13.94
CA PRO A 219 8.96 -13.19 -12.97
C PRO A 219 7.54 -12.69 -13.25
N ALA A 220 6.80 -12.32 -12.20
CA ALA A 220 5.54 -11.61 -12.33
C ALA A 220 5.82 -10.18 -12.82
N GLU A 221 5.57 -9.93 -14.11
CA GLU A 221 5.89 -8.64 -14.71
C GLU A 221 5.08 -7.51 -14.06
N VAL A 222 5.75 -6.47 -13.61
CA VAL A 222 5.14 -5.32 -12.95
C VAL A 222 4.35 -4.48 -13.96
N HIS A 223 3.17 -4.01 -13.59
CA HIS A 223 2.37 -3.06 -14.34
C HIS A 223 2.76 -1.62 -13.98
N LYS A 224 2.45 -1.20 -12.74
CA LYS A 224 2.67 0.14 -12.17
C LYS A 224 3.08 0.05 -10.70
N LEU A 225 3.56 1.16 -10.14
CA LEU A 225 3.60 1.34 -8.68
C LEU A 225 2.17 1.69 -8.21
N GLY A 226 1.62 0.89 -7.31
CA GLY A 226 0.28 1.14 -6.75
C GLY A 226 0.34 2.05 -5.54
N HIS A 227 1.12 1.65 -4.54
CA HIS A 227 1.21 2.39 -3.28
C HIS A 227 2.57 2.27 -2.57
N PHE A 228 2.75 3.08 -1.53
CA PHE A 228 3.82 2.91 -0.56
C PHE A 228 3.36 3.23 0.86
N GLY A 229 4.11 2.70 1.82
CA GLY A 229 3.82 2.80 3.25
C GLY A 229 4.90 3.47 4.06
N LEU A 230 4.53 4.22 5.09
CA LEU A 230 5.47 4.74 6.09
C LEU A 230 5.05 4.36 7.51
N ASN A 231 6.04 3.96 8.31
CA ASN A 231 5.94 3.82 9.75
C ASN A 231 6.38 5.15 10.39
N VAL A 232 5.45 5.81 11.08
CA VAL A 232 5.58 7.20 11.52
C VAL A 232 5.42 7.37 13.03
N GLU A 233 6.10 8.35 13.60
CA GLU A 233 6.10 8.61 15.04
C GLU A 233 4.89 9.43 15.49
N ASN A 234 4.53 10.46 14.72
CA ASN A 234 3.42 11.36 14.95
C ASN A 234 2.37 11.22 13.84
N PHE A 235 1.65 10.10 13.88
CA PHE A 235 0.60 9.77 12.91
C PHE A 235 -0.42 10.92 12.68
N PRO A 236 -0.97 11.61 13.72
CA PRO A 236 -1.89 12.72 13.50
C PRO A 236 -1.29 13.88 12.71
N ALA A 237 -0.02 14.24 12.96
CA ALA A 237 0.65 15.31 12.23
C ALA A 237 0.93 14.93 10.78
N GLN A 238 1.33 13.69 10.53
CA GLN A 238 1.54 13.17 9.17
C GLN A 238 0.22 13.15 8.40
N MET A 239 -0.84 12.57 8.96
CA MET A 239 -2.15 12.53 8.33
C MET A 239 -2.68 13.94 8.02
N ASP A 240 -2.58 14.88 8.95
CA ASP A 240 -3.01 16.27 8.70
C ASP A 240 -2.22 16.88 7.55
N TRP A 241 -0.90 16.73 7.52
CA TRP A 241 -0.06 17.31 6.47
C TRP A 241 -0.40 16.76 5.08
N TYR A 242 -0.48 15.44 4.93
CA TYR A 242 -0.79 14.82 3.63
C TYR A 242 -2.20 15.19 3.15
N THR A 243 -3.20 15.14 4.03
CA THR A 243 -4.60 15.38 3.65
C THR A 243 -4.97 16.87 3.52
N ARG A 244 -4.24 17.77 4.20
CA ARG A 244 -4.47 19.21 4.11
C ARG A 244 -3.83 19.85 2.90
N HIS A 245 -2.67 19.36 2.48
CA HIS A 245 -1.86 20.00 1.44
C HIS A 245 -1.96 19.36 0.07
N PHE A 246 -2.37 18.10 0.00
CA PHE A 246 -2.52 17.35 -1.24
C PHE A 246 -3.93 16.81 -1.32
N ASN A 247 -4.43 16.57 -2.52
CA ASN A 247 -5.68 15.83 -2.74
C ASN A 247 -5.54 14.34 -2.41
N ILE A 248 -4.91 14.01 -1.27
CA ILE A 248 -4.86 12.68 -0.68
C ILE A 248 -6.00 12.62 0.33
N ILE A 249 -6.83 11.58 0.25
CA ILE A 249 -7.98 11.41 1.12
C ILE A 249 -8.04 9.98 1.63
N PRO A 250 -8.33 9.75 2.93
CA PRO A 250 -8.43 8.40 3.43
C PRO A 250 -9.62 7.65 2.80
N SER A 251 -9.36 6.42 2.39
CA SER A 251 -10.38 5.40 2.14
C SER A 251 -10.72 4.70 3.46
N ASP A 252 -9.70 4.41 4.28
CA ASP A 252 -9.88 3.87 5.63
C ASP A 252 -8.98 4.56 6.65
N ILE A 253 -9.50 4.64 7.88
CA ILE A 253 -8.75 4.98 9.08
C ILE A 253 -8.86 3.82 10.06
N LEU A 254 -7.72 3.31 10.50
CA LEU A 254 -7.67 2.28 11.53
C LEU A 254 -7.45 2.89 12.91
N TYR A 255 -8.13 2.34 13.90
CA TYR A 255 -8.09 2.82 15.28
C TYR A 255 -7.83 1.71 16.30
N VAL A 256 -7.23 2.09 17.43
CA VAL A 256 -7.22 1.27 18.64
C VAL A 256 -8.26 1.84 19.61
N ALA A 257 -9.12 0.97 20.14
CA ALA A 257 -10.08 1.35 21.16
C ALA A 257 -9.38 1.59 22.51
N SER A 258 -9.80 2.63 23.21
CA SER A 258 -9.37 2.96 24.57
C SER A 258 -10.37 2.42 25.59
N GLU A 259 -9.92 2.16 26.81
CA GLU A 259 -10.80 1.88 27.95
C GLU A 259 -11.67 3.09 28.35
N LYS A 260 -11.28 4.30 27.96
CA LYS A 260 -12.07 5.52 28.23
C LYS A 260 -13.29 5.56 27.33
N ILE A 261 -14.40 6.09 27.82
CA ILE A 261 -15.62 6.32 27.03
C ILE A 261 -15.60 7.74 26.46
N ASP A 262 -15.89 7.86 25.17
CA ASP A 262 -16.17 9.14 24.52
C ASP A 262 -17.57 9.62 24.94
N PRO A 263 -17.68 10.77 25.63
CA PRO A 263 -18.97 11.28 26.11
C PRO A 263 -19.93 11.70 24.98
N ALA A 264 -19.44 11.96 23.77
CA ALA A 264 -20.29 12.35 22.64
C ALA A 264 -21.01 11.13 22.02
N THR A 265 -20.34 9.98 22.00
CA THR A 265 -20.84 8.76 21.35
C THR A 265 -21.28 7.67 22.33
N ASN A 266 -20.92 7.79 23.62
CA ASN A 266 -21.08 6.78 24.66
C ASN A 266 -20.48 5.42 24.27
N ARG A 267 -19.38 5.45 23.51
CA ARG A 267 -18.60 4.28 23.06
C ARG A 267 -17.15 4.39 23.54
N PRO A 268 -16.35 3.30 23.51
CA PRO A 268 -14.91 3.37 23.73
C PRO A 268 -14.29 4.46 22.84
N ALA A 269 -13.55 5.38 23.46
CA ALA A 269 -12.81 6.41 22.77
C ALA A 269 -11.79 5.76 21.84
N ARG A 270 -11.55 6.36 20.68
CA ARG A 270 -10.70 5.77 19.64
C ARG A 270 -9.45 6.60 19.47
N LYS A 271 -8.33 5.91 19.28
CA LYS A 271 -7.08 6.53 18.83
C LYS A 271 -6.81 6.04 17.41
N GLU A 272 -6.85 6.94 16.44
CA GLU A 272 -6.45 6.67 15.06
C GLU A 272 -4.95 6.34 15.04
N VAL A 273 -4.58 5.24 14.38
CA VAL A 273 -3.20 4.73 14.36
C VAL A 273 -2.70 4.38 12.97
N ALA A 274 -3.58 4.18 11.98
CA ALA A 274 -3.17 3.97 10.60
C ALA A 274 -4.19 4.55 9.62
N LEU A 275 -3.76 4.79 8.38
CA LEU A 275 -4.63 5.21 7.29
C LEU A 275 -4.24 4.52 5.99
N PHE A 276 -5.24 4.28 5.16
CA PHE A 276 -5.10 3.94 3.74
C PHE A 276 -5.76 5.06 2.95
N ALA A 277 -5.03 5.70 2.03
CA ALA A 277 -5.53 6.87 1.29
C ALA A 277 -5.32 6.77 -0.21
N CYS A 278 -6.34 7.21 -0.94
CA CYS A 278 -6.31 7.38 -2.39
C CYS A 278 -6.03 8.84 -2.78
N ILE A 279 -5.77 9.06 -4.07
CA ILE A 279 -5.71 10.39 -4.66
C ILE A 279 -7.12 10.76 -5.11
N ASP A 280 -7.69 11.79 -4.51
CA ASP A 280 -9.01 12.31 -4.85
C ASP A 280 -8.99 12.99 -6.24
N ARG A 281 -9.62 12.32 -7.21
CA ARG A 281 -9.87 12.82 -8.57
C ARG A 281 -11.37 13.05 -8.82
N GLY A 282 -12.15 13.29 -7.75
CA GLY A 282 -13.59 13.49 -7.85
C GLY A 282 -14.31 12.21 -8.24
N GLN A 283 -14.99 12.24 -9.38
CA GLN A 283 -15.78 11.11 -9.90
C GLN A 283 -14.93 10.02 -10.55
N ASP A 284 -13.69 10.32 -10.94
CA ASP A 284 -12.79 9.33 -11.54
C ASP A 284 -12.45 8.23 -10.53
N LEU A 285 -12.59 6.98 -10.99
CA LEU A 285 -12.22 5.81 -10.20
C LEU A 285 -10.69 5.72 -10.08
N VAL A 286 -10.21 5.61 -8.85
CA VAL A 286 -8.80 5.48 -8.48
C VAL A 286 -8.58 4.25 -7.62
N ASP A 287 -7.33 3.79 -7.52
CA ASP A 287 -7.00 2.70 -6.60
C ASP A 287 -7.47 3.04 -5.18
N HIS A 288 -7.97 2.02 -4.46
CA HIS A 288 -8.39 2.11 -3.07
C HIS A 288 -7.40 2.89 -2.20
N HIS A 289 -6.10 2.68 -2.42
CA HIS A 289 -5.07 3.50 -1.81
C HIS A 289 -3.81 3.56 -2.69
N THR A 290 -3.12 4.69 -2.59
CA THR A 290 -1.77 4.90 -3.13
C THR A 290 -0.75 5.22 -2.04
N MET A 291 -1.24 5.48 -0.83
CA MET A 291 -0.41 5.76 0.33
C MET A 291 -1.02 5.14 1.57
N PHE A 292 -0.18 4.56 2.41
CA PHE A 292 -0.57 4.13 3.74
C PHE A 292 0.40 4.70 4.78
N LEU A 293 -0.13 4.99 5.96
CA LEU A 293 0.64 5.42 7.13
C LEU A 293 0.23 4.55 8.31
N THR A 294 1.18 4.16 9.16
CA THR A 294 0.87 3.59 10.48
C THR A 294 1.81 4.09 11.55
N THR A 295 1.31 4.16 12.78
CA THR A 295 2.11 4.49 13.94
C THR A 295 3.18 3.42 14.17
N LEU A 296 4.32 3.84 14.71
CA LEU A 296 5.40 2.93 15.07
C LEU A 296 5.02 1.92 16.16
N SER A 297 5.52 0.69 15.99
CA SER A 297 5.66 -0.27 17.07
C SER A 297 6.67 0.24 18.11
N PRO A 298 6.48 -0.03 19.42
CA PRO A 298 7.37 0.46 20.47
C PRO A 298 8.84 0.08 20.24
N GLY A 299 9.74 1.06 20.25
CA GLY A 299 11.18 0.84 20.08
C GLY A 299 11.68 0.77 18.63
N VAL A 300 10.79 0.96 17.66
CA VAL A 300 11.13 1.03 16.23
C VAL A 300 11.33 2.49 15.81
N GLU A 301 12.34 2.77 14.99
CA GLU A 301 12.55 4.09 14.40
C GLU A 301 11.63 4.27 13.18
N LYS A 302 11.22 5.52 12.89
CA LYS A 302 10.46 5.82 11.68
C LYS A 302 11.19 5.36 10.41
N HIS A 303 10.48 4.70 9.50
CA HIS A 303 11.05 4.16 8.28
C HIS A 303 9.97 3.96 7.20
N VAL A 304 10.42 3.70 5.97
CA VAL A 304 9.52 3.25 4.89
C VAL A 304 9.12 1.81 5.17
N HIS A 305 7.82 1.55 5.22
CA HIS A 305 7.32 0.20 5.47
C HIS A 305 7.51 -0.68 4.23
N HIS A 306 6.90 -0.33 3.10
CA HIS A 306 7.06 -1.05 1.83
C HIS A 306 6.70 -0.16 0.63
N CYS A 307 6.98 -0.66 -0.58
CA CYS A 307 6.41 -0.16 -1.81
C CYS A 307 5.81 -1.31 -2.63
N SER A 308 4.67 -1.07 -3.28
CA SER A 308 3.81 -2.12 -3.78
C SER A 308 3.48 -1.95 -5.26
N PHE A 309 3.64 -3.02 -6.03
CA PHE A 309 3.61 -3.01 -7.47
C PHE A 309 2.51 -3.94 -8.00
N GLU A 310 1.67 -3.39 -8.87
CA GLU A 310 0.56 -4.15 -9.44
C GLU A 310 1.10 -5.18 -10.45
N VAL A 311 0.58 -6.40 -10.42
CA VAL A 311 0.80 -7.45 -11.42
C VAL A 311 -0.53 -7.90 -12.01
N HIS A 312 -0.47 -8.65 -13.11
CA HIS A 312 -1.63 -8.84 -14.00
C HIS A 312 -2.82 -9.59 -13.39
N ASP A 313 -2.57 -10.72 -12.74
CA ASP A 313 -3.61 -11.57 -12.14
C ASP A 313 -3.01 -12.52 -11.09
N PHE A 314 -3.89 -13.26 -10.42
CA PHE A 314 -3.52 -14.20 -9.36
C PHE A 314 -2.58 -15.31 -9.84
N ASP A 315 -2.81 -15.89 -11.02
CA ASP A 315 -1.94 -16.92 -11.59
C ASP A 315 -0.53 -16.36 -11.83
N THR A 316 -0.44 -15.14 -12.35
CA THR A 316 0.83 -14.42 -12.57
C THR A 316 1.56 -14.18 -11.24
N GLN A 317 0.85 -13.72 -10.22
CA GLN A 317 1.43 -13.48 -8.90
C GLN A 317 1.91 -14.77 -8.23
N ALA A 318 1.12 -15.85 -8.28
CA ALA A 318 1.50 -17.15 -7.72
C ALA A 318 2.73 -17.74 -8.43
N LEU A 319 2.85 -17.58 -9.74
CA LEU A 319 4.04 -17.97 -10.50
C LEU A 319 5.24 -17.09 -10.16
N GLY A 320 5.04 -15.78 -9.98
CA GLY A 320 6.07 -14.86 -9.50
C GLY A 320 6.61 -15.23 -8.12
N HIS A 321 5.71 -15.58 -7.19
CA HIS A 321 6.06 -16.07 -5.87
C HIS A 321 6.96 -17.32 -5.96
N GLN A 322 6.56 -18.32 -6.75
CA GLN A 322 7.37 -19.53 -6.98
C GLN A 322 8.73 -19.20 -7.59
N TRP A 323 8.76 -18.30 -8.58
CA TRP A 323 10.00 -17.86 -9.22
C TRP A 323 10.97 -17.21 -8.23
N LEU A 324 10.48 -16.31 -7.37
CA LEU A 324 11.31 -15.65 -6.35
C LEU A 324 11.79 -16.64 -5.28
N ALA A 325 10.93 -17.58 -4.86
CA ALA A 325 11.28 -18.64 -3.93
C ALA A 325 12.38 -19.57 -4.49
N GLU A 326 12.27 -20.01 -5.74
CA GLU A 326 13.27 -20.85 -6.41
C GLU A 326 14.63 -20.16 -6.55
N LYS A 327 14.62 -18.82 -6.64
CA LYS A 327 15.83 -17.99 -6.65
C LYS A 327 16.44 -17.78 -5.26
N GLY A 328 15.76 -18.21 -4.21
CA GLY A 328 16.20 -18.09 -2.82
C GLY A 328 16.07 -16.67 -2.25
N TYR A 329 15.14 -15.86 -2.77
CA TYR A 329 14.80 -14.59 -2.13
C TYR A 329 14.00 -14.81 -0.85
N GLU A 330 13.99 -13.81 0.02
CA GLU A 330 13.38 -13.90 1.34
C GLU A 330 11.95 -13.35 1.29
N SER A 331 10.96 -14.25 1.46
CA SER A 331 9.56 -13.87 1.59
C SER A 331 9.30 -13.27 2.97
N VAL A 332 8.49 -12.21 3.02
CA VAL A 332 8.02 -11.60 4.26
C VAL A 332 6.67 -12.18 4.64
N TRP A 333 5.65 -11.98 3.79
CA TRP A 333 4.28 -12.38 4.08
C TRP A 333 3.52 -12.61 2.77
N GLY A 334 2.75 -13.70 2.72
CA GLY A 334 1.93 -14.05 1.56
C GLY A 334 2.23 -15.44 1.01
N VAL A 335 1.57 -15.85 -0.08
CA VAL A 335 0.51 -15.11 -0.77
C VAL A 335 -0.77 -15.07 0.07
N GLY A 336 -1.47 -13.94 0.10
CA GLY A 336 -2.75 -13.78 0.81
C GLY A 336 -3.67 -12.76 0.14
N ARG A 337 -4.82 -12.47 0.76
CA ARG A 337 -5.73 -11.41 0.32
C ARG A 337 -6.06 -10.46 1.46
N HIS A 338 -5.88 -9.17 1.25
CA HIS A 338 -6.25 -8.13 2.18
C HIS A 338 -7.76 -7.97 2.33
N ILE A 339 -8.18 -7.56 3.52
CA ILE A 339 -9.56 -7.08 3.74
C ILE A 339 -9.74 -5.71 3.08
N LEU A 340 -8.80 -4.78 3.33
CA LEU A 340 -8.86 -3.42 2.81
C LEU A 340 -8.35 -3.37 1.37
N GLY A 341 -9.17 -2.80 0.48
CA GLY A 341 -8.89 -2.73 -0.95
C GLY A 341 -8.83 -4.07 -1.68
N SER A 342 -9.18 -5.18 -1.01
CA SER A 342 -9.29 -6.54 -1.55
C SER A 342 -8.05 -7.12 -2.26
N GLN A 343 -6.90 -6.45 -2.19
CA GLN A 343 -5.69 -6.80 -2.92
C GLN A 343 -5.18 -8.20 -2.52
N ILE A 344 -4.80 -8.99 -3.51
CA ILE A 344 -3.99 -10.19 -3.29
C ILE A 344 -2.55 -9.73 -3.11
N PHE A 345 -1.92 -10.02 -1.98
CA PHE A 345 -0.58 -9.54 -1.64
C PHE A 345 0.48 -10.64 -1.66
N ASP A 346 1.73 -10.27 -1.95
CA ASP A 346 2.92 -11.11 -1.83
C ASP A 346 4.16 -10.23 -1.53
N TYR A 347 4.61 -10.24 -0.28
CA TYR A 347 5.67 -9.39 0.24
C TYR A 347 7.03 -10.08 0.26
N TRP A 348 8.08 -9.36 -0.13
CA TRP A 348 9.46 -9.82 -0.20
C TRP A 348 10.43 -8.78 0.35
N TRP A 349 11.53 -9.24 0.95
CA TRP A 349 12.68 -8.38 1.19
C TRP A 349 13.50 -8.26 -0.09
N ASP A 350 13.83 -7.03 -0.48
CA ASP A 350 14.92 -6.83 -1.41
C ASP A 350 16.28 -7.20 -0.78
N ILE A 351 17.31 -7.30 -1.61
CA ILE A 351 18.67 -7.68 -1.18
C ILE A 351 19.35 -6.69 -0.21
N ASN A 352 18.72 -5.55 0.08
CA ASN A 352 19.19 -4.54 1.01
C ASN A 352 18.20 -4.34 2.17
N GLY A 353 17.12 -5.11 2.27
CA GLY A 353 16.11 -5.04 3.32
C GLY A 353 15.12 -3.87 3.16
N PHE A 354 14.80 -3.46 1.94
CA PHE A 354 13.53 -2.74 1.67
C PHE A 354 12.45 -3.76 1.36
N MET A 355 11.29 -3.62 1.99
CA MET A 355 10.15 -4.47 1.70
C MET A 355 9.50 -4.02 0.38
N VAL A 356 9.23 -4.97 -0.49
CA VAL A 356 8.52 -4.77 -1.75
C VAL A 356 7.35 -5.74 -1.82
N GLU A 357 6.28 -5.34 -2.48
CA GLU A 357 5.06 -6.14 -2.61
C GLU A 357 4.68 -6.29 -4.08
N HIS A 358 4.27 -7.50 -4.47
CA HIS A 358 3.40 -7.70 -5.62
C HIS A 358 1.95 -7.71 -5.16
N TYR A 359 1.09 -6.95 -5.84
CA TYR A 359 -0.33 -7.04 -5.64
C TYR A 359 -1.12 -7.23 -6.92
N ALA A 360 -2.29 -7.86 -6.82
CA ALA A 360 -3.28 -7.95 -7.89
C ALA A 360 -4.70 -7.78 -7.34
N ASP A 361 -5.67 -7.53 -8.22
CA ASP A 361 -7.11 -7.56 -7.90
C ASP A 361 -7.52 -6.57 -6.79
N GLY A 362 -7.10 -5.30 -6.94
CA GLY A 362 -7.45 -4.22 -6.02
C GLY A 362 -8.75 -3.49 -6.35
N ASP A 363 -9.46 -3.03 -5.33
CA ASP A 363 -10.69 -2.25 -5.48
C ASP A 363 -10.42 -0.83 -6.00
N LEU A 364 -11.42 -0.29 -6.72
CA LEU A 364 -11.44 1.09 -7.17
C LEU A 364 -12.49 1.88 -6.40
N VAL A 365 -12.14 3.12 -6.04
CA VAL A 365 -12.97 4.04 -5.24
C VAL A 365 -13.01 5.42 -5.88
N ASN A 366 -13.99 6.24 -5.51
CA ASN A 366 -14.03 7.66 -5.89
C ASN A 366 -14.50 8.53 -4.71
N GLU A 367 -14.92 9.76 -4.96
CA GLU A 367 -15.42 10.67 -3.92
C GLU A 367 -16.73 10.23 -3.24
N ASP A 368 -17.53 9.38 -3.90
CA ASP A 368 -18.81 8.89 -3.38
C ASP A 368 -18.65 7.65 -2.49
N THR A 369 -17.52 6.95 -2.61
CA THR A 369 -17.16 5.88 -1.66
C THR A 369 -16.91 6.49 -0.28
N PRO A 370 -17.63 6.06 0.77
CA PRO A 370 -17.44 6.60 2.11
C PRO A 370 -16.05 6.26 2.66
N LEU A 371 -15.59 7.07 3.61
CA LEU A 371 -14.41 6.75 4.40
C LEU A 371 -14.81 5.76 5.50
N GLY A 372 -14.11 4.63 5.59
CA GLY A 372 -14.31 3.59 6.58
C GLY A 372 -13.48 3.75 7.85
N TYR A 373 -14.02 3.29 8.98
CA TYR A 373 -13.30 3.17 10.24
C TYR A 373 -13.22 1.71 10.70
N GLY A 374 -12.00 1.18 10.86
CA GLY A 374 -11.75 -0.20 11.26
C GLY A 374 -10.88 -0.33 12.51
N PRO A 375 -11.01 -1.42 13.31
CA PRO A 375 -10.06 -1.70 14.37
C PRO A 375 -8.69 -2.08 13.80
N ALA A 376 -7.62 -1.56 14.38
CA ALA A 376 -6.26 -2.01 14.09
C ALA A 376 -6.00 -3.35 14.78
N GLY A 377 -5.76 -4.41 14.02
CA GLY A 377 -5.44 -5.74 14.54
C GLY A 377 -5.11 -6.75 13.45
N HIS A 378 -4.34 -7.78 13.81
CA HIS A 378 -3.87 -8.84 12.89
C HIS A 378 -5.02 -9.51 12.12
N GLU A 379 -6.14 -9.77 12.81
CA GLU A 379 -7.36 -10.38 12.23
C GLU A 379 -8.04 -9.47 11.19
N GLY A 380 -7.73 -8.17 11.18
CA GLY A 380 -8.28 -7.18 10.25
C GLY A 380 -7.48 -7.01 8.97
N LEU A 381 -6.31 -7.66 8.83
CA LEU A 381 -5.41 -7.41 7.71
C LEU A 381 -5.65 -8.32 6.50
N ALA A 382 -6.11 -9.57 6.70
CA ALA A 382 -6.27 -10.53 5.62
C ALA A 382 -7.55 -11.36 5.73
N VAL A 383 -8.22 -11.57 4.58
CA VAL A 383 -9.34 -12.52 4.42
C VAL A 383 -8.82 -13.96 4.49
N TRP A 384 -7.67 -14.20 3.86
CA TRP A 384 -6.96 -15.48 3.87
C TRP A 384 -5.49 -15.25 3.58
N GLY A 385 -4.64 -16.17 4.03
CA GLY A 385 -3.19 -16.10 3.88
C GLY A 385 -2.50 -16.76 5.07
N PRO A 386 -1.15 -16.79 5.08
CA PRO A 386 -0.41 -17.17 6.28
C PRO A 386 -0.64 -16.18 7.42
N GLU A 387 -0.36 -16.61 8.66
CA GLU A 387 -0.39 -15.71 9.82
C GLU A 387 0.52 -14.50 9.60
N VAL A 388 0.08 -13.33 10.04
CA VAL A 388 0.84 -12.08 9.91
C VAL A 388 2.13 -12.19 10.72
N PRO A 389 3.31 -12.14 10.09
CA PRO A 389 4.58 -12.24 10.80
C PRO A 389 4.87 -10.93 11.54
N LYS A 390 5.64 -11.04 12.62
CA LYS A 390 5.99 -9.88 13.45
C LYS A 390 6.83 -8.87 12.67
N GLU A 391 7.70 -9.37 11.80
CA GLU A 391 8.58 -8.61 10.90
C GLU A 391 7.81 -7.78 9.86
N PHE A 392 6.54 -8.10 9.61
CA PHE A 392 5.68 -7.25 8.77
C PHE A 392 5.20 -6.01 9.53
N LEU A 393 5.09 -6.07 10.86
CA LEU A 393 4.54 -5.01 11.71
C LEU A 393 5.62 -4.14 12.38
N GLU A 394 6.88 -4.53 12.23
CA GLU A 394 8.07 -3.86 12.76
C GLU A 394 8.86 -3.23 11.61
#